data_AF-A0A7Y9RAY3-F1
#
_entry.id   AF-A0A7Y9RAY3-F1
#
_cell.length_a   1.000
_cell.length_b   1.000
_cell.length_c   1.000
_cell.angle_alpha   90.00
_cell.angle_beta   90.00
_cell.angle_gamma   90.00
#
_symmetry.space_group_name_H-M   'P 1'
#
loop_
_entity.id
_entity.type
_entity.pdbx_description
1 polymer ?
#
loop_
_entity_poly.entity_id
_entity_poly.type
_entity_poly.pdbx_seq_one_letter_code
_entity_poly.pdbx_strand_id
1 'polypeptide(L)' 'MTDQTADVQAAMQYLTWALEKIETVGNQKAAHHARIALEALRKGSADKTE' A
#
# COMPACT_ATOMS: atom_id res chain seq x y z
N MET A 1 18.81 8.92 5.23
CA MET A 1 18.21 7.56 5.26
C MET A 1 16.84 7.55 5.98
N THR A 2 16.18 8.69 6.17
CA THR A 2 14.87 8.82 6.84
C THR A 2 13.73 9.08 5.87
N ASP A 3 13.99 9.75 4.74
CA ASP A 3 12.95 10.15 3.78
C ASP A 3 12.30 8.95 3.08
N GLN A 4 13.09 7.95 2.71
CA GLN A 4 12.58 6.77 2.01
C GLN A 4 11.57 5.96 2.85
N THR A 5 11.76 5.91 4.17
CA THR A 5 10.83 5.23 5.07
C THR A 5 9.54 6.03 5.22
N ALA A 6 9.64 7.36 5.29
CA ALA A 6 8.49 8.26 5.30
C ALA A 6 7.69 8.18 3.99
N ASP A 7 8.36 8.10 2.84
CA ASP A 7 7.74 7.94 1.52
C ASP A 7 6.97 6.61 1.41
N VAL A 8 7.56 5.52 1.93
CA VAL A 8 6.89 4.20 1.93
C VAL A 8 5.67 4.20 2.85
N GLN A 9 5.76 4.83 4.02
CA GLN A 9 4.61 4.97 4.92
C GLN A 9 3.50 5.81 4.31
N ALA A 10 3.83 6.93 3.65
CA ALA A 10 2.88 7.76 2.94
C ALA A 10 2.23 6.99 1.79
N ALA A 11 3.01 6.25 0.99
CA ALA A 11 2.50 5.42 -0.09
C ALA A 11 1.51 4.35 0.42
N MET A 12 1.81 3.69 1.54
CA MET A 12 0.89 2.74 2.16
C MET A 12 -0.42 3.40 2.59
N GLN A 13 -0.37 4.58 3.22
CA GLN A 13 -1.58 5.32 3.62
C GLN A 13 -2.45 5.70 2.42
N TYR A 14 -1.85 6.28 1.37
CA TYR A 14 -2.59 6.63 0.15
C TYR A 14 -3.24 5.41 -0.49
N LEU A 15 -2.54 4.27 -0.50
CA LEU A 15 -3.03 3.02 -1.09
C LEU A 15 -4.17 2.40 -0.25
N THR A 16 -4.13 2.53 1.08
CA THR A 16 -5.25 2.16 1.97
C THR A 16 -6.49 2.98 1.67
N TRP A 17 -6.37 4.31 1.55
CA TRP A 17 -7.52 5.15 1.19
C TRP A 17 -8.10 4.82 -0.19
N ALA A 18 -7.23 4.55 -1.17
CA ALA A 18 -7.67 4.11 -2.49
C ALA A 18 -8.46 2.79 -2.40
N LEU A 19 -7.99 1.82 -1.61
CA LEU A 19 -8.68 0.55 -1.41
C LEU A 19 -10.08 0.76 -0.81
N GLU A 20 -10.24 1.59 0.22
CA GLU A 20 -11.55 1.89 0.83
C GLU A 20 -12.55 2.46 -0.21
N LYS A 21 -12.09 3.36 -1.07
CA LYS A 21 -12.93 3.91 -2.16
C LYS A 21 -13.27 2.85 -3.20
N ILE A 22 -12.30 2.00 -3.56
CA ILE A 22 -12.50 0.91 -4.52
C ILE A 22 -13.52 -0.11 -3.99
N GLU A 23 -13.43 -0.46 -2.71
CA GLU A 23 -14.37 -1.36 -2.05
C GLU A 23 -15.78 -0.76 -1.99
N THR A 24 -15.88 0.55 -1.76
CA THR A 24 -17.16 1.28 -1.79
C THR A 24 -17.83 1.22 -3.17
N VAL A 25 -17.07 1.34 -4.26
CA VAL A 25 -17.62 1.22 -5.63
C VAL A 25 -17.78 -0.23 -6.11
N GLY A 26 -17.41 -1.21 -5.29
CA GLY A 26 -17.60 -2.63 -5.58
C GLY A 26 -16.67 -3.20 -6.68
N ASN A 27 -15.58 -2.51 -7.03
CA ASN A 27 -14.66 -3.00 -8.06
C ASN A 27 -13.66 -4.01 -7.47
N GLN A 28 -14.06 -5.27 -7.44
CA GLN A 28 -13.28 -6.37 -6.85
C GLN A 28 -11.90 -6.55 -7.48
N LYS A 29 -11.76 -6.32 -8.80
CA LYS A 29 -10.48 -6.45 -9.50
C LYS A 29 -9.50 -5.37 -9.06
N ALA A 30 -9.96 -4.13 -8.97
CA ALA A 30 -9.14 -3.03 -8.47
C ALA A 30 -8.78 -3.24 -6.99
N ALA A 31 -9.71 -3.76 -6.17
CA ALA A 31 -9.46 -4.04 -4.75
C ALA A 31 -8.36 -5.11 -4.59
N HIS A 32 -8.42 -6.16 -5.40
CA HIS A 32 -7.41 -7.22 -5.43
C HIS A 32 -6.02 -6.66 -5.76
N HIS A 33 -5.89 -5.84 -6.80
CA HIS A 33 -4.61 -5.23 -7.15
C HIS A 33 -4.10 -4.26 -6.07
N ALA A 34 -4.96 -3.45 -5.46
CA ALA A 34 -4.58 -2.55 -4.37
C ALA A 34 -4.08 -3.31 -3.13
N ARG A 35 -4.69 -4.45 -2.79
CA ARG A 35 -4.21 -5.32 -1.68
C ARG A 35 -2.84 -5.92 -1.96
N ILE A 36 -2.59 -6.41 -3.19
CA ILE A 36 -1.28 -6.94 -3.58
C ILE A 36 -0.20 -5.86 -3.46
N ALA A 37 -0.48 -4.63 -3.94
CA ALA A 37 0.47 -3.54 -3.85
C ALA A 37 0.77 -3.13 -2.39
N LEU A 38 -0.24 -3.13 -1.51
CA LEU A 38 -0.05 -2.90 -0.06
C LEU A 38 0.84 -3.98 0.58
N GLU A 39 0.64 -5.24 0.21
CA GLU A 39 1.44 -6.35 0.74
C GLU A 39 2.89 -6.28 0.26
N ALA A 40 3.11 -5.93 -1.01
CA ALA A 40 4.45 -5.73 -1.58
C ALA A 40 5.19 -4.58 -0.89
N LEU A 41 4.52 -3.46 -0.63
CA LEU A 41 5.10 -2.33 0.11
C LEU A 41 5.47 -2.73 1.55
N ARG A 42 4.61 -3.48 2.25
CA ARG A 42 4.92 -4.00 3.60
C ARG A 42 6.15 -4.89 3.60
N LYS A 43 6.23 -5.86 2.68
CA LYS A 43 7.38 -6.77 2.58
C LYS A 43 8.67 -6.02 2.24
N GLY A 44 8.62 -5.13 1.24
CA GLY A 44 9.78 -4.33 0.84
C GLY A 44 10.21 -3.30 1.90
N SER A 45 9.32 -2.91 2.83
CA SER A 45 9.66 -2.08 3.99
C SER A 45 10.31 -2.87 5.13
N ALA A 46 9.92 -4.14 5.31
CA ALA A 46 10.50 -5.02 6.32
C ALA A 46 11.92 -5.48 5.92
N ASP A 47 12.10 -5.85 4.64
CA ASP A 47 13.36 -6.35 4.07
C ASP A 47 14.50 -5.32 4.06
N LYS A 48 14.16 -4.01 4.13
CA LYS A 48 15.15 -2.92 4.20
C LYS A 48 15.65 -2.63 5.62
N THR A 49 15.25 -3.42 6.61
CA THR A 49 15.61 -3.21 8.02
C THR A 49 16.55 -4.30 8.58
N GLU A 50 16.95 -5.28 7.77
CA GLU A 50 17.95 -6.32 8.13
C GLU A 50 19.34 -6.05 7.52
#